data_AF-A0A7R9QGA3-F1
#
_entry.id   AF-A0A7R9QGA3-F1
#
_cell.length_a   1.000
_cell.length_b   1.000
_cell.length_c   1.000
_cell.angle_alpha   90.00
_cell.angle_beta   90.00
_cell.angle_gamma   90.00
#
_symmetry.space_group_name_H-M   'P 1'
#
loop_
_entity.id
_entity.type
_entity.pdbx_description
1 polymer ?
#
loop_
_entity_poly.entity_id
_entity_poly.type
_entity_poly.pdbx_seq_one_letter_code
_entity_poly.pdbx_strand_id
1 'polypeptide(L)'
;MGFDINRFRESDIKAEFICPICRDILEDPLLVQTCEHVFCRNCIDQWLRESQQKSCPIDRQEISDESLRPPQRSFKNLIQSLLISCDFVANGCQEWIKIDELPAHTSACNYNPVIMVQEIECPANCGAIVRRCDSTDDHNCVIYLKKIIDSNRDSMEELCQENKRLTDDNRDSMEELCQENKRLTDEFNALKTKYNHLKDEYEEAMNQLKHFCIENKKFSIDLANSEQKLSDNTENLCKLNENNASKVVTIETLKTKVESLQKNNETLIQMLSTRDTTTATDSNDNCHQNYSSELLSLMSAGEKSPQIEGTISGDITITTSMENKQLVDALINRHQLSNRRVITAMLSIDRGLFAPSAVSYALHHIRSVGYGAHTGPATYEAALLQFLEPHLTPSCKVLDIGSGTGYLTACIASMVGPKGRVIGVEHIPQLVQQSIETTDKHYPQLKGSGVMKIYLGDGRFGHSSEGPYDLIFIEPLTRRVPQKLVDQLRAGGRIVVPIGAREKDINLELFTKQANGEVVRLVLCDDWLTKKDINLELFTKQANGEVVRLVLCDDWRLMQENTPDLLEDRKLQLRSGWKLRLGF
;
A
#
# COMPACT_ATOMS: atom_id res chain seq x y z
N MET A 1 32.05 -54.99 3.55
CA MET A 1 32.50 -56.41 3.56
C MET A 1 33.59 -56.53 2.50
N GLY A 2 34.22 -57.70 2.32
CA GLY A 2 35.30 -57.87 1.33
C GLY A 2 34.93 -57.50 -0.12
N PHE A 3 35.91 -57.53 -1.02
CA PHE A 3 35.66 -57.33 -2.45
C PHE A 3 34.92 -58.54 -3.02
N ASP A 4 33.75 -58.31 -3.62
CA ASP A 4 32.91 -59.36 -4.22
C ASP A 4 33.74 -60.29 -5.12
N ILE A 5 33.78 -61.55 -4.73
CA ILE A 5 34.58 -62.59 -5.39
C ILE A 5 34.23 -62.76 -6.88
N ASN A 6 32.99 -62.47 -7.27
CA ASN A 6 32.53 -62.60 -8.66
C ASN A 6 33.10 -61.52 -9.60
N ARG A 7 33.75 -60.50 -9.05
CA ARG A 7 34.40 -59.43 -9.83
C ARG A 7 35.83 -59.76 -10.22
N PHE A 8 36.35 -60.91 -9.82
CA PHE A 8 37.68 -61.38 -10.12
C PHE A 8 37.64 -62.50 -11.16
N ARG A 9 38.76 -62.72 -11.85
CA ARG A 9 38.92 -63.90 -12.70
C ARG A 9 39.18 -65.11 -11.81
N GLU A 10 38.55 -66.25 -12.12
CA GLU A 10 38.73 -67.50 -11.36
C GLU A 10 40.21 -67.91 -11.24
N SER A 11 41.04 -67.59 -12.24
CA SER A 11 42.48 -67.88 -12.24
C SER A 11 43.29 -67.13 -11.19
N ASP A 12 42.77 -65.99 -10.71
CA ASP A 12 43.51 -65.06 -9.85
C ASP A 12 43.12 -65.21 -8.36
N ILE A 13 42.05 -65.97 -8.09
CA ILE A 13 41.52 -66.20 -6.76
C ILE A 13 42.31 -67.33 -6.09
N LYS A 14 43.00 -66.99 -5.00
CA LYS A 14 43.66 -67.98 -4.13
C LYS A 14 42.95 -68.06 -2.79
N ALA A 15 42.92 -69.26 -2.21
CA ALA A 15 42.20 -69.53 -0.96
C ALA A 15 42.69 -68.65 0.19
N GLU A 16 43.99 -68.31 0.23
CA GLU A 16 44.58 -67.43 1.23
C GLU A 16 44.10 -65.96 1.17
N PHE A 17 43.48 -65.54 0.06
CA PHE A 17 42.94 -64.19 -0.10
C PHE A 17 41.46 -64.09 0.27
N ILE A 18 40.82 -65.21 0.63
CA ILE A 18 39.39 -65.25 0.93
C ILE A 18 39.17 -65.03 2.43
N CYS A 19 38.34 -64.07 2.77
CA CYS A 19 37.92 -63.82 4.15
C CYS A 19 37.04 -64.99 4.64
N PRO A 20 37.37 -65.65 5.76
CA PRO A 20 36.58 -66.77 6.27
C PRO A 20 35.17 -66.38 6.77
N ILE A 21 34.95 -65.10 7.08
CA ILE A 21 33.66 -64.60 7.57
C ILE A 21 32.73 -64.26 6.41
N CYS A 22 33.13 -63.35 5.52
CA CYS A 22 32.26 -62.88 4.43
C CYS A 22 32.39 -63.70 3.14
N ARG A 23 33.40 -64.57 3.03
CA ARG A 23 33.70 -65.41 1.85
C ARG A 23 34.08 -64.65 0.57
N ASP A 24 34.34 -63.36 0.70
CA ASP A 24 34.83 -62.47 -0.35
C ASP A 24 36.35 -62.29 -0.26
N ILE A 25 36.95 -61.70 -1.30
CA ILE A 25 38.38 -61.35 -1.29
C ILE A 25 38.63 -60.28 -0.20
N LEU A 26 39.71 -60.47 0.55
CA LEU A 26 40.07 -59.64 1.70
C LEU A 26 40.17 -58.15 1.34
N GLU A 27 39.29 -57.33 1.92
CA GLU A 27 39.37 -55.87 1.92
C GLU A 27 39.91 -55.39 3.28
N ASP A 28 40.98 -54.60 3.25
CA ASP A 28 41.73 -54.12 4.43
C ASP A 28 41.97 -55.22 5.48
N PRO A 29 42.83 -56.22 5.16
CA PRO A 29 43.00 -57.41 5.98
C PRO A 29 43.65 -57.13 7.34
N LEU A 30 43.18 -57.84 8.38
CA LEU A 30 43.78 -57.93 9.70
C LEU A 30 44.16 -59.39 10.00
N LEU A 31 45.39 -59.57 10.48
CA LEU A 31 45.98 -60.83 10.95
C LEU A 31 45.83 -60.93 12.47
N VAL A 32 45.35 -62.07 12.95
CA VAL A 32 45.39 -62.43 14.37
C VAL A 32 46.78 -62.99 14.69
N GLN A 33 47.55 -62.32 15.54
CA GLN A 33 48.94 -62.71 15.81
C GLN A 33 49.11 -64.08 16.49
N THR A 34 48.11 -64.52 17.27
CA THR A 34 48.19 -65.77 18.04
C THR A 34 47.95 -67.01 17.18
N CYS A 35 47.12 -66.91 16.13
CA CYS A 35 46.74 -68.05 15.29
C CYS A 35 46.90 -67.84 13.79
N GLU A 36 47.46 -66.70 13.37
CA GLU A 36 47.79 -66.33 11.98
C GLU A 36 46.60 -66.30 10.99
N HIS A 37 45.36 -66.35 11.47
CA HIS A 37 44.18 -66.21 10.64
C HIS A 37 43.97 -64.75 10.19
N VAL A 38 43.52 -64.56 8.95
CA VAL A 38 43.32 -63.25 8.32
C VAL A 38 41.85 -63.02 7.98
N PHE A 39 41.35 -61.82 8.28
CA PHE A 39 39.96 -61.41 8.05
C PHE A 39 39.91 -59.98 7.51
N CYS A 40 38.83 -59.59 6.83
CA CYS A 40 38.58 -58.17 6.56
C CYS A 40 38.42 -57.43 7.90
N ARG A 41 38.97 -56.22 8.03
CA ARG A 41 38.83 -55.40 9.25
C ARG A 41 37.38 -55.34 9.74
N ASN A 42 36.47 -54.95 8.85
CA ASN A 42 35.05 -54.80 9.19
C ASN A 42 34.42 -56.11 9.68
N CYS A 43 34.83 -57.26 9.12
CA CYS A 43 34.28 -58.56 9.48
C CYS A 43 34.74 -59.01 10.87
N ILE A 44 36.04 -58.91 11.16
CA ILE A 44 36.55 -59.31 12.48
C ILE A 44 36.13 -58.32 13.57
N ASP A 45 36.10 -57.02 13.28
CA ASP A 45 35.63 -56.01 14.22
C ASP A 45 34.15 -56.22 14.58
N GLN A 46 33.32 -56.58 13.59
CA GLN A 46 31.92 -56.90 13.84
C GLN A 46 31.78 -58.18 14.68
N TRP A 47 32.52 -59.23 14.33
CA TRP A 47 32.51 -60.49 15.08
C TRP A 47 32.89 -60.29 16.55
N LEU A 48 33.95 -59.52 16.83
CA LEU A 48 34.41 -59.26 18.19
C LEU A 48 33.46 -58.35 18.98
N ARG A 49 32.69 -57.49 18.32
CA ARG A 49 31.64 -56.68 18.98
C ARG A 49 30.42 -57.52 19.35
N GLU A 50 30.04 -58.47 18.49
CA GLU A 50 28.80 -59.25 18.65
C GLU A 50 29.01 -60.52 19.50
N SER A 51 30.24 -61.02 19.61
CA SER A 51 30.56 -62.23 20.37
C SER A 51 30.70 -61.94 21.87
N GLN A 52 30.09 -62.79 22.71
CA GLN A 52 30.24 -62.72 24.18
C GLN A 52 31.67 -63.03 24.66
N GLN A 53 32.45 -63.75 23.86
CA GLN A 53 33.87 -64.05 24.11
C GLN A 53 34.68 -63.50 22.92
N LYS A 54 35.72 -62.70 23.22
CA LYS A 54 36.64 -62.17 22.18
C LYS A 54 37.53 -63.30 21.67
N SER A 55 37.04 -64.07 20.72
CA SER A 55 37.75 -65.24 20.20
C SER A 55 37.79 -65.28 18.68
N CYS A 56 38.81 -65.90 18.12
CA CYS A 56 38.96 -66.12 16.69
C CYS A 56 37.79 -66.96 16.13
N PRO A 57 37.15 -66.53 15.03
CA PRO A 57 36.04 -67.28 14.41
C PRO A 57 36.40 -68.69 13.94
N ILE A 58 37.68 -68.98 13.67
CA ILE A 58 38.12 -70.25 13.10
C ILE A 58 38.45 -71.27 14.20
N ASP A 59 39.33 -70.90 15.14
CA ASP A 59 39.91 -71.84 16.10
C ASP A 59 39.57 -71.50 17.56
N ARG A 60 38.78 -70.44 17.79
CA ARG A 60 38.29 -69.98 19.10
C ARG A 60 39.39 -69.58 20.08
N GLN A 61 40.62 -69.35 19.62
CA GLN A 61 41.66 -68.76 20.45
C GLN A 61 41.27 -67.35 20.88
N GLU A 62 41.59 -66.97 22.12
CA GLU A 62 41.28 -65.64 22.65
C GLU A 62 42.05 -64.55 21.90
N ILE A 63 41.35 -63.49 21.52
CA ILE A 63 41.87 -62.33 20.81
C ILE A 63 41.86 -61.15 21.77
N SER A 64 43.05 -60.67 22.15
CA SER A 64 43.21 -59.37 22.82
C SER A 64 43.23 -58.23 21.80
N ASP A 65 42.90 -57.01 22.21
CA ASP A 65 42.86 -55.86 21.29
C ASP A 65 44.24 -55.54 20.66
N GLU A 66 45.34 -55.98 21.29
CA GLU A 66 46.72 -55.84 20.79
C GLU A 66 47.14 -56.93 19.78
N SER A 67 46.35 -58.00 19.68
CA SER A 67 46.64 -59.19 18.87
C SER A 67 46.23 -59.06 17.40
N LEU A 68 45.46 -58.02 17.04
CA LEU A 68 45.10 -57.74 15.65
C LEU A 68 46.11 -56.78 15.03
N ARG A 69 46.78 -57.22 13.96
CA ARG A 69 47.73 -56.37 13.22
C ARG A 69 47.52 -56.48 11.72
N PRO A 70 47.89 -55.46 10.93
CA PRO A 70 47.97 -55.62 9.49
C PRO A 70 48.94 -56.76 9.12
N PRO A 71 48.63 -57.58 8.12
CA PRO A 71 49.57 -58.58 7.61
C PRO A 71 50.80 -57.91 6.98
N GLN A 72 51.82 -58.71 6.68
CA GLN A 72 53.03 -58.20 6.03
C GLN A 72 52.71 -57.47 4.73
N ARG A 73 53.49 -56.43 4.42
CA ARG A 73 53.29 -55.59 3.23
C ARG A 73 53.28 -56.40 1.93
N SER A 74 54.08 -57.46 1.85
CA SER A 74 54.10 -58.39 0.71
C SER A 74 52.73 -59.02 0.47
N PHE A 75 52.04 -59.46 1.52
CA PHE A 75 50.70 -60.04 1.44
C PHE A 75 49.66 -59.01 0.96
N LYS A 76 49.71 -57.78 1.49
CA LYS A 76 48.84 -56.69 1.04
C LYS A 76 49.07 -56.33 -0.42
N ASN A 77 50.33 -56.27 -0.86
CA ASN A 77 50.68 -55.98 -2.25
C ASN A 77 50.18 -57.08 -3.21
N LEU A 78 50.20 -58.35 -2.80
CA LEU A 78 49.66 -59.45 -3.61
C LEU A 78 48.16 -59.28 -3.85
N ILE A 79 47.39 -58.97 -2.80
CA ILE A 79 45.96 -58.68 -2.93
C ILE A 79 45.74 -57.45 -3.81
N GLN A 80 46.50 -56.37 -3.58
CA GLN A 80 46.38 -55.13 -4.35
C GLN A 80 46.69 -55.29 -5.85
N SER A 81 47.50 -56.29 -6.22
CA SER A 81 47.84 -56.59 -7.61
C SER A 81 46.81 -57.44 -8.37
N LEU A 82 45.79 -57.96 -7.68
CA LEU A 82 44.72 -58.74 -8.31
C LEU A 82 43.91 -57.85 -9.26
N LEU A 83 43.47 -58.45 -10.38
CA LEU A 83 42.61 -57.77 -11.35
C LEU A 83 41.14 -57.93 -10.98
N ILE A 84 40.46 -56.81 -10.84
CA ILE A 84 39.03 -56.71 -10.54
C ILE A 84 38.32 -55.96 -11.66
N SER A 85 37.11 -56.40 -12.00
CA SER A 85 36.25 -55.68 -12.95
C SER A 85 35.77 -54.34 -12.36
N CYS A 86 35.60 -53.32 -13.20
CA CYS A 86 35.11 -52.00 -12.77
C CYS A 86 33.74 -52.06 -12.06
N ASP A 87 33.50 -51.15 -11.10
CA ASP A 87 32.21 -51.01 -10.40
C ASP A 87 31.03 -50.75 -11.36
N PHE A 88 31.30 -50.20 -12.54
CA PHE A 88 30.30 -49.80 -13.53
C PHE A 88 30.22 -50.77 -14.72
N VAL A 89 30.54 -52.05 -14.53
CA VAL A 89 30.40 -53.08 -15.56
C VAL A 89 28.97 -53.17 -16.11
N ALA A 90 27.97 -52.98 -15.24
CA ALA A 90 26.55 -52.95 -15.63
C ALA A 90 26.21 -51.77 -16.57
N ASN A 91 26.99 -50.69 -16.54
CA ASN A 91 26.82 -49.53 -17.41
C ASN A 91 27.64 -49.60 -18.70
N GLY A 92 28.43 -50.68 -18.89
CA GLY A 92 29.19 -50.92 -20.11
C GLY A 92 30.71 -50.84 -19.97
N CYS A 93 31.26 -50.59 -18.78
CA CYS A 93 32.72 -50.62 -18.60
C CYS A 93 33.25 -52.06 -18.61
N GLN A 94 34.18 -52.38 -19.52
CA GLN A 94 34.75 -53.74 -19.67
C GLN A 94 36.19 -53.85 -19.15
N GLU A 95 36.68 -52.81 -18.48
CA GLU A 95 38.06 -52.75 -18.00
C GLU A 95 38.29 -53.65 -16.78
N TRP A 96 39.44 -54.33 -16.79
CA TRP A 96 39.97 -55.13 -15.68
C TRP A 96 41.14 -54.37 -15.08
N ILE A 97 41.00 -53.89 -13.85
CA ILE A 97 41.94 -52.95 -13.23
C ILE A 97 42.51 -53.61 -11.98
N LYS A 98 43.74 -53.25 -11.60
CA LYS A 98 44.29 -53.70 -10.32
C LYS A 98 43.51 -53.06 -9.17
N ILE A 99 43.38 -53.77 -8.05
CA ILE A 99 42.66 -53.23 -6.87
C ILE A 99 43.24 -51.88 -6.41
N ASP A 100 44.56 -51.67 -6.49
CA ASP A 100 45.20 -50.39 -6.11
C ASP A 100 44.81 -49.21 -7.02
N GLU A 101 44.55 -49.46 -8.28
CA GLU A 101 44.16 -48.47 -9.29
C GLU A 101 42.63 -48.29 -9.40
N LEU A 102 41.84 -49.21 -8.83
CA LEU A 102 40.38 -49.20 -8.92
C LEU A 102 39.74 -47.87 -8.47
N PRO A 103 40.09 -47.25 -7.32
CA PRO A 103 39.47 -46.00 -6.91
C PRO A 103 39.70 -44.84 -7.91
N ALA A 104 40.91 -44.77 -8.48
CA ALA A 104 41.24 -43.77 -9.48
C ALA A 104 40.45 -44.01 -10.76
N HIS A 105 40.37 -45.26 -11.22
CA HIS A 105 39.54 -45.62 -12.37
C HIS A 105 38.06 -45.30 -12.15
N THR A 106 37.44 -45.75 -11.06
CA THR A 106 36.01 -45.52 -10.76
C THR A 106 35.68 -44.02 -10.76
N SER A 107 36.58 -43.18 -10.23
CA SER A 107 36.39 -41.72 -10.22
C SER A 107 36.47 -41.05 -11.59
N ALA A 108 37.11 -41.69 -12.58
CA ALA A 108 37.31 -41.15 -13.93
C ALA A 108 36.63 -41.99 -15.04
N CYS A 109 35.91 -43.05 -14.68
CA CYS A 109 35.32 -43.98 -15.62
C CYS A 109 34.23 -43.31 -16.46
N ASN A 110 34.29 -43.44 -17.78
CA ASN A 110 33.29 -42.88 -18.70
C ASN A 110 31.88 -43.44 -18.50
N TYR A 111 31.77 -44.61 -17.86
CA TYR A 111 30.50 -45.29 -17.55
C TYR A 111 30.03 -45.06 -16.10
N ASN A 112 30.72 -44.18 -15.37
CA ASN A 112 30.27 -43.71 -14.07
C ASN A 112 28.97 -42.90 -14.27
N PRO A 113 27.83 -43.29 -13.66
CA PRO A 113 26.55 -42.59 -13.83
C PRO A 113 26.64 -41.10 -13.53
N VAL A 114 27.51 -40.68 -12.60
CA VAL A 114 27.71 -39.26 -12.25
C VAL A 114 28.38 -38.49 -13.39
N ILE A 115 29.25 -39.14 -14.16
CA ILE A 115 29.95 -38.56 -15.31
C ILE A 115 29.09 -38.63 -16.58
N MET A 116 28.27 -39.68 -16.73
CA MET A 116 27.43 -39.90 -17.92
C MET A 116 26.34 -38.83 -18.10
N VAL A 117 25.83 -38.23 -17.03
CA VAL A 117 24.79 -37.18 -17.11
C VAL A 117 25.35 -35.78 -17.34
N GLN A 118 26.67 -35.62 -17.50
CA GLN A 118 27.22 -34.29 -17.80
C GLN A 118 26.76 -33.83 -19.18
N GLU A 119 25.92 -32.79 -19.13
CA GLU A 119 25.56 -31.96 -20.26
C GLU A 119 26.82 -31.22 -20.74
N ILE A 120 27.16 -31.40 -22.01
CA ILE A 120 28.28 -30.71 -22.66
C ILE A 120 27.76 -29.91 -23.85
N GLU A 121 28.40 -28.79 -24.13
CA GLU A 121 28.17 -28.10 -25.38
C GLU A 121 28.63 -28.97 -26.55
N CYS A 122 27.87 -28.96 -27.64
CA CYS A 122 28.23 -29.69 -28.85
C CYS A 122 29.67 -29.34 -29.26
N PRO A 123 30.56 -30.32 -29.48
CA PRO A 123 31.96 -30.06 -29.84
C PRO A 123 32.14 -29.25 -31.14
N ALA A 124 31.15 -29.28 -32.03
CA ALA A 124 31.12 -28.46 -33.25
C ALA A 124 30.61 -27.03 -33.02
N ASN A 125 30.37 -26.66 -31.75
CA ASN A 125 29.98 -25.33 -31.30
C ASN A 125 28.72 -24.76 -31.98
N CYS A 126 27.74 -25.61 -32.28
CA CYS A 126 26.45 -25.20 -32.83
C CYS A 126 25.50 -24.61 -31.76
N GLY A 127 25.92 -24.58 -30.50
CA GLY A 127 25.13 -24.11 -29.35
C GLY A 127 24.10 -25.11 -28.82
N ALA A 128 24.10 -26.37 -29.30
CA ALA A 128 23.29 -27.42 -28.70
C ALA A 128 23.96 -27.99 -27.44
N ILE A 129 23.16 -28.29 -26.42
CA ILE A 129 23.59 -29.07 -25.25
C ILE A 129 23.30 -30.55 -25.54
N VAL A 130 24.33 -31.39 -25.47
CA VAL A 130 24.24 -32.84 -25.70
C VAL A 130 24.75 -33.59 -24.48
N ARG A 131 24.33 -34.85 -24.29
CA ARG A 131 24.83 -35.67 -23.18
C ARG A 131 26.16 -36.31 -23.59
N ARG A 132 27.09 -36.42 -22.65
CA ARG A 132 28.43 -36.99 -22.90
C ARG A 132 28.40 -38.45 -23.41
N CYS A 133 27.35 -39.22 -23.10
CA CYS A 133 27.18 -40.61 -23.54
C CYS A 133 26.53 -40.76 -24.92
N ASP A 134 25.90 -39.69 -25.44
CA ASP A 134 25.38 -39.69 -26.79
C ASP A 134 26.62 -39.50 -27.68
N SER A 135 27.04 -40.55 -28.39
CA SER A 135 28.16 -40.44 -29.33
C SER A 135 27.93 -39.21 -30.21
N THR A 136 28.98 -38.41 -30.44
CA THR A 136 28.94 -37.18 -31.24
C THR A 136 28.37 -37.37 -32.67
N ASP A 137 28.18 -38.63 -33.08
CA ASP A 137 27.55 -39.04 -34.33
C ASP A 137 26.01 -38.90 -34.33
N ASP A 138 25.35 -38.88 -33.17
CA ASP A 138 23.88 -38.77 -33.09
C ASP A 138 23.36 -37.32 -33.17
N HIS A 139 24.22 -36.33 -32.89
CA HIS A 139 23.85 -34.92 -32.98
C HIS A 139 24.13 -34.33 -34.36
N ASN A 140 23.08 -34.06 -35.15
CA ASN A 140 23.20 -33.38 -36.44
C ASN A 140 23.06 -31.84 -36.30
N CYS A 141 24.20 -31.14 -36.28
CA CYS A 141 24.27 -29.68 -36.17
C CYS A 141 23.45 -28.95 -37.23
N VAL A 142 23.41 -29.45 -38.47
CA VAL A 142 22.70 -28.80 -39.58
C VAL A 142 21.19 -28.85 -39.37
N ILE A 143 20.66 -29.99 -38.92
CA ILE A 143 19.24 -30.14 -38.60
C ILE A 143 18.87 -29.27 -37.39
N TYR A 144 19.72 -29.24 -36.37
CA TYR A 144 19.52 -28.40 -35.18
C TYR A 144 19.46 -26.91 -35.54
N LEU A 145 20.44 -26.40 -36.28
CA LEU A 145 20.48 -25.00 -36.70
C LEU A 145 19.31 -24.65 -37.63
N LYS A 146 18.92 -25.54 -38.56
CA LYS A 146 17.73 -25.34 -39.41
C LYS A 146 16.46 -25.20 -38.58
N LYS A 147 16.25 -26.07 -37.58
CA LYS A 147 15.11 -25.98 -36.68
C LYS A 147 15.08 -24.67 -35.91
N ILE A 148 16.24 -24.17 -35.46
CA ILE A 148 16.33 -22.86 -34.81
C ILE A 148 15.96 -21.75 -35.78
N ILE A 149 16.50 -21.76 -37.01
CA ILE A 149 16.20 -20.75 -38.02
C ILE A 149 14.72 -20.74 -38.38
N ASP A 150 14.11 -21.92 -38.58
CA ASP A 150 12.69 -22.05 -38.87
C ASP A 150 11.84 -21.55 -37.68
N SER A 151 12.16 -21.98 -36.45
CA SER A 151 11.48 -21.51 -35.24
C SER A 151 11.60 -20.00 -35.05
N ASN A 152 12.77 -19.42 -35.35
CA ASN A 152 12.98 -17.98 -35.25
C ASN A 152 12.22 -17.23 -36.35
N ARG A 153 12.16 -17.77 -37.57
CA ARG A 153 11.37 -17.19 -38.66
C ARG A 153 9.89 -17.17 -38.29
N ASP A 154 9.36 -18.29 -37.83
CA ASP A 154 7.95 -18.41 -37.44
C ASP A 154 7.63 -17.45 -36.29
N SER A 155 8.53 -17.34 -35.29
CA SER A 155 8.41 -16.37 -34.20
C SER A 155 8.45 -14.92 -34.70
N MET A 156 9.32 -14.60 -35.66
CA MET A 156 9.36 -13.25 -36.26
C MET A 156 8.08 -12.95 -37.03
N GLU A 157 7.51 -13.91 -37.76
CA GLU A 157 6.25 -13.72 -38.50
C GLU A 157 5.08 -13.48 -37.55
N GLU A 158 4.97 -14.25 -36.46
CA GLU A 158 3.98 -14.02 -35.41
C GLU A 158 4.14 -12.62 -34.77
N LEU A 159 5.38 -12.23 -34.43
CA LEU A 159 5.66 -10.90 -33.89
C LEU A 159 5.34 -9.77 -34.88
N CYS A 160 5.58 -9.96 -36.17
CA CYS A 160 5.21 -9.00 -37.20
C CYS A 160 3.69 -8.85 -37.31
N GLN A 161 2.96 -9.96 -37.26
CA GLN A 161 1.49 -9.95 -37.32
C GLN A 161 0.89 -9.28 -36.08
N GLU A 162 1.40 -9.60 -34.88
CA GLU A 162 0.94 -8.99 -33.63
C GLU A 162 1.24 -7.48 -33.60
N ASN A 163 2.44 -7.06 -34.01
CA ASN A 163 2.77 -5.63 -34.11
C ASN A 163 1.84 -4.88 -35.07
N LYS A 164 1.48 -5.51 -36.20
CA LYS A 164 0.54 -4.91 -37.15
C LYS A 164 -0.85 -4.73 -36.51
N ARG A 165 -1.36 -5.77 -35.83
CA ARG A 165 -2.64 -5.68 -35.12
C ARG A 165 -2.63 -4.61 -34.04
N LEU A 166 -1.58 -4.55 -33.22
CA LEU A 166 -1.44 -3.51 -32.19
C LEU A 166 -1.35 -2.11 -32.79
N THR A 167 -0.72 -1.95 -33.96
CA THR A 167 -0.66 -0.66 -34.65
C THR A 167 -2.03 -0.23 -35.15
N ASP A 168 -2.81 -1.17 -35.70
CA ASP A 168 -4.19 -0.92 -36.13
C ASP A 168 -5.09 -0.58 -34.92
N ASP A 169 -5.05 -1.37 -33.85
CA ASP A 169 -5.83 -1.13 -32.63
C ASP A 169 -5.49 0.22 -31.96
N ASN A 170 -4.20 0.58 -31.95
CA ASN A 170 -3.74 1.87 -31.44
C ASN A 170 -4.22 3.03 -32.31
N ARG A 171 -4.25 2.86 -33.65
CA ARG A 171 -4.80 3.88 -34.55
C ARG A 171 -6.27 4.10 -34.27
N ASP A 172 -7.05 3.03 -34.18
CA ASP A 172 -8.50 3.10 -33.97
C ASP A 172 -8.81 3.74 -32.60
N SER A 173 -8.08 3.36 -31.55
CA SER A 173 -8.17 3.99 -30.23
C SER A 173 -7.82 5.48 -30.26
N MET A 174 -6.80 5.86 -31.04
CA MET A 174 -6.39 7.27 -31.21
C MET A 174 -7.47 8.08 -31.92
N GLU A 175 -8.15 7.50 -32.91
CA GLU A 175 -9.25 8.15 -33.62
C GLU A 175 -10.46 8.39 -32.69
N GLU A 176 -10.82 7.41 -31.87
CA GLU A 176 -11.88 7.56 -30.86
C GLU A 176 -11.54 8.67 -29.84
N LEU A 177 -10.30 8.69 -29.32
CA LEU A 177 -9.84 9.73 -28.42
C LEU A 177 -9.83 11.11 -29.07
N CYS A 178 -9.51 11.20 -30.36
CA CYS A 178 -9.56 12.47 -31.10
C CYS A 178 -11.00 12.96 -31.26
N GLN A 179 -11.95 12.07 -31.53
CA GLN A 179 -13.38 12.42 -31.63
C GLN A 179 -13.93 12.91 -30.29
N GLU A 180 -13.59 12.22 -29.19
CA GLU A 180 -14.04 12.62 -27.85
C GLU A 180 -13.42 13.95 -27.41
N ASN A 181 -12.12 14.17 -27.68
CA ASN A 181 -11.49 15.47 -27.42
C ASN A 181 -12.16 16.62 -28.18
N LYS A 182 -12.57 16.38 -29.43
CA LYS A 182 -13.33 17.36 -30.20
C LYS A 182 -14.68 17.65 -29.55
N ARG A 183 -15.42 16.62 -29.15
CA ARG A 183 -16.72 16.77 -28.44
C ARG A 183 -16.58 17.59 -27.16
N LEU A 184 -15.59 17.27 -26.32
CA LEU A 184 -15.31 18.01 -25.09
C LEU A 184 -14.90 19.46 -25.34
N THR A 185 -14.13 19.71 -26.40
CA THR A 185 -13.75 21.07 -26.80
C THR A 185 -14.98 21.89 -27.20
N ASP A 186 -15.90 21.30 -27.95
CA ASP A 186 -17.15 21.95 -28.34
C ASP A 186 -18.04 22.25 -27.12
N GLU A 187 -18.16 21.31 -26.17
CA GLU A 187 -18.88 21.50 -24.91
C GLU A 187 -18.25 22.60 -24.04
N PHE A 188 -16.93 22.63 -23.94
CA PHE A 188 -16.20 23.65 -23.20
C PHE A 188 -16.45 25.05 -23.80
N ASN A 189 -16.40 25.17 -25.13
CA ASN A 189 -16.68 26.44 -25.81
C ASN A 189 -18.14 26.89 -25.60
N ALA A 190 -19.10 25.97 -25.62
CA ALA A 190 -20.49 26.28 -25.31
C ALA A 190 -20.67 26.78 -23.87
N LEU A 191 -20.02 26.12 -22.91
CA LEU A 191 -20.06 26.52 -21.50
C LEU A 191 -19.40 27.89 -21.28
N LYS A 192 -18.26 28.13 -21.95
CA LYS A 192 -17.55 29.42 -21.91
C LYS A 192 -18.44 30.57 -22.41
N THR A 193 -19.20 30.35 -23.47
CA THR A 193 -20.17 31.34 -23.98
C THR A 193 -21.26 31.63 -22.95
N LYS A 194 -21.82 30.59 -22.29
CA LYS A 194 -22.81 30.77 -21.21
C LYS A 194 -22.24 31.54 -20.02
N TYR A 195 -21.01 31.22 -19.61
CA TYR A 195 -20.32 31.92 -18.53
C TYR A 195 -20.13 33.41 -18.84
N ASN A 196 -19.71 33.74 -20.06
CA ASN A 196 -19.55 35.14 -20.46
C ASN A 196 -20.88 35.90 -20.42
N HIS A 197 -21.96 35.28 -20.92
CA HIS A 197 -23.28 35.90 -20.86
C HIS A 197 -23.74 36.17 -19.41
N LEU A 198 -23.60 35.19 -18.52
CA LEU A 198 -23.94 35.34 -17.10
C LEU A 198 -23.06 36.40 -16.41
N LYS A 199 -21.80 36.49 -16.81
CA LYS A 199 -20.88 37.52 -16.31
C LYS A 199 -21.35 38.92 -16.71
N ASP A 200 -21.77 39.11 -17.97
CA ASP A 200 -22.28 40.39 -18.45
C ASP A 200 -23.58 40.78 -17.71
N GLU A 201 -24.50 39.83 -17.50
CA GLU A 201 -25.72 40.05 -16.70
C GLU A 201 -25.41 40.46 -15.26
N TYR A 202 -24.41 39.82 -14.65
CA TYR A 202 -23.96 40.17 -13.30
C TYR A 202 -23.37 41.59 -13.24
N GLU A 203 -22.53 41.96 -14.21
CA GLU A 203 -21.95 43.30 -14.29
C GLU A 203 -23.04 44.38 -14.46
N GLU A 204 -24.06 44.11 -15.28
CA GLU A 204 -25.21 45.00 -15.46
C GLU A 204 -26.04 45.15 -14.17
N ALA A 205 -26.38 44.05 -13.50
CA ALA A 205 -27.09 44.08 -12.23
C ALA A 205 -26.31 44.85 -11.15
N MET A 206 -25.00 44.68 -11.08
CA MET A 206 -24.13 45.41 -10.16
C MET A 206 -24.10 46.92 -10.45
N ASN A 207 -24.17 47.32 -11.72
CA ASN A 207 -24.24 48.74 -12.08
C ASN A 207 -25.60 49.35 -11.72
N GLN A 208 -26.70 48.62 -11.91
CA GLN A 208 -28.02 49.06 -11.46
C GLN A 208 -28.07 49.24 -9.94
N LEU A 209 -27.50 48.29 -9.18
CA LEU A 209 -27.42 48.39 -7.72
C LEU A 209 -26.61 49.63 -7.27
N LYS A 210 -25.49 49.92 -7.93
CA LYS A 210 -24.71 51.14 -7.66
C LYS A 210 -25.53 52.41 -7.91
N HIS A 211 -26.28 52.47 -9.01
CA HIS A 211 -27.14 53.62 -9.31
C HIS A 211 -28.21 53.80 -8.22
N PHE A 212 -28.88 52.72 -7.84
CA PHE A 212 -29.87 52.70 -6.77
C PHE A 212 -29.29 53.18 -5.42
N CYS A 213 -28.06 52.76 -5.08
CA CYS A 213 -27.38 53.24 -3.87
C CYS A 213 -27.10 54.75 -3.90
N ILE A 214 -26.73 55.31 -5.07
CA ILE A 214 -26.51 56.75 -5.23
C ILE A 214 -27.82 57.52 -5.04
N GLU A 215 -28.91 57.06 -5.63
CA GLU A 215 -30.23 57.68 -5.49
C GLU A 215 -30.73 57.65 -4.04
N ASN A 216 -30.62 56.51 -3.36
CA ASN A 216 -30.98 56.42 -1.94
C ASN A 216 -30.13 57.32 -1.05
N LYS A 217 -28.84 57.49 -1.36
CA LYS A 217 -27.96 58.41 -0.64
C LYS A 217 -28.39 59.86 -0.85
N LYS A 218 -28.80 60.23 -2.07
CA LYS A 218 -29.37 61.56 -2.37
C LYS A 218 -30.66 61.79 -1.59
N PHE A 219 -31.58 60.83 -1.61
CA PHE A 219 -32.82 60.90 -0.84
C PHE A 219 -32.57 61.06 0.67
N SER A 220 -31.58 60.35 1.21
CA SER A 220 -31.18 60.46 2.62
C SER A 220 -30.66 61.86 2.97
N ILE A 221 -29.90 62.49 2.07
CA ILE A 221 -29.42 63.87 2.23
C ILE A 221 -30.59 64.86 2.18
N ASP A 222 -31.51 64.69 1.23
CA ASP A 222 -32.69 65.56 1.09
C ASP A 222 -33.62 65.47 2.32
N LEU A 223 -33.74 64.27 2.91
CA LEU A 223 -34.46 64.06 4.16
C LEU A 223 -33.80 64.79 5.32
N ALA A 224 -32.48 64.64 5.50
CA ALA A 224 -31.72 65.33 6.55
C ALA A 224 -31.81 66.86 6.43
N ASN A 225 -31.74 67.40 5.21
CA ASN A 225 -31.92 68.83 4.95
C ASN A 225 -33.33 69.32 5.34
N SER A 226 -34.34 68.49 5.09
CA SER A 226 -35.73 68.79 5.44
C SER A 226 -35.94 68.78 6.96
N GLU A 227 -35.34 67.83 7.67
CA GLU A 227 -35.34 67.77 9.14
C GLU A 227 -34.66 69.00 9.75
N GLN A 228 -33.50 69.40 9.23
CA GLN A 228 -32.80 70.61 9.69
C GLN A 228 -33.67 71.85 9.52
N LYS A 229 -34.30 72.01 8.36
CA LYS A 229 -35.20 73.15 8.10
C LYS A 229 -36.41 73.17 9.04
N LEU A 230 -36.92 72.00 9.42
CA LEU A 230 -37.99 71.87 10.40
C LEU A 230 -37.51 72.27 11.81
N SER A 231 -36.29 71.88 12.19
CA SER A 231 -35.64 72.29 13.43
C SER A 231 -35.48 73.82 13.50
N ASP A 232 -34.94 74.44 12.45
CA ASP A 232 -34.75 75.89 12.38
C ASP A 232 -36.09 76.64 12.49
N ASN A 233 -37.13 76.15 11.81
CA ASN A 233 -38.47 76.70 11.92
C ASN A 233 -39.04 76.58 13.34
N THR A 234 -38.78 75.47 14.03
CA THR A 234 -39.22 75.24 15.40
C THR A 234 -38.53 76.21 16.36
N GLU A 235 -37.23 76.43 16.21
CA GLU A 235 -36.47 77.40 17.00
C GLU A 235 -36.97 78.84 16.79
N ASN A 236 -37.26 79.20 15.54
CA ASN A 236 -37.84 80.50 15.21
C ASN A 236 -39.23 80.71 15.86
N LEU A 237 -40.07 79.68 15.88
CA LEU A 237 -41.37 79.72 16.56
C LEU A 237 -41.21 79.88 18.08
N CYS A 238 -40.24 79.18 18.70
CA CYS A 238 -39.92 79.36 20.12
C CYS A 238 -39.51 80.80 20.43
N LYS A 239 -38.60 81.40 19.66
CA LYS A 239 -38.18 82.82 19.82
C LYS A 239 -39.36 83.78 19.67
N LEU A 240 -40.25 83.53 18.71
CA LEU A 240 -41.45 84.34 18.52
C LEU A 240 -42.39 84.23 19.74
N ASN A 241 -42.54 83.03 20.29
CA ASN A 241 -43.36 82.77 21.46
C ASN A 241 -42.81 83.45 22.72
N GLU A 242 -41.49 83.41 22.95
CA GLU A 242 -40.82 84.14 24.04
C GLU A 242 -41.01 85.66 23.94
N ASN A 243 -40.87 86.21 22.72
CA ASN A 243 -41.13 87.62 22.46
C ASN A 243 -42.60 87.99 22.74
N ASN A 244 -43.54 87.14 22.34
CA ASN A 244 -44.95 87.35 22.63
C ASN A 244 -45.24 87.26 24.13
N ALA A 245 -44.65 86.31 24.85
CA ALA A 245 -44.75 86.21 26.31
C ALA A 245 -44.23 87.49 27.00
N SER A 246 -43.09 88.03 26.54
CA SER A 246 -42.54 89.29 27.06
C SER A 246 -43.47 90.50 26.83
N LYS A 247 -44.14 90.55 25.67
CA LYS A 247 -45.16 91.56 25.39
C LYS A 247 -46.38 91.41 26.30
N VAL A 248 -46.82 90.18 26.58
CA VAL A 248 -47.94 89.91 27.51
C VAL A 248 -47.62 90.42 28.91
N VAL A 249 -46.42 90.12 29.44
CA VAL A 249 -45.97 90.64 30.75
C VAL A 249 -45.95 92.17 30.78
N THR A 250 -45.51 92.80 29.69
CA THR A 250 -45.51 94.27 29.57
C THR A 250 -46.93 94.83 29.59
N ILE A 251 -47.87 94.19 28.89
CA ILE A 251 -49.29 94.55 28.89
C ILE A 251 -49.89 94.40 30.29
N GLU A 252 -49.59 93.31 31.01
CA GLU A 252 -50.04 93.10 32.40
C GLU A 252 -49.47 94.15 33.37
N THR A 253 -48.22 94.55 33.17
CA THR A 253 -47.58 95.63 33.94
C THR A 253 -48.23 96.99 33.66
N LEU A 254 -48.59 97.27 32.40
CA LEU A 254 -49.33 98.47 32.03
C LEU A 254 -50.75 98.44 32.62
N LYS A 255 -51.41 97.27 32.60
CA LYS A 255 -52.74 97.07 33.18
C LYS A 255 -52.74 97.35 34.68
N THR A 256 -51.80 96.80 35.44
CA THR A 256 -51.65 97.08 36.88
C THR A 256 -51.33 98.55 37.17
N LYS A 257 -50.53 99.21 36.32
CA LYS A 257 -50.34 100.68 36.43
C LYS A 257 -51.64 101.45 36.20
N VAL A 258 -52.43 101.09 35.19
CA VAL A 258 -53.74 101.70 34.91
C VAL A 258 -54.68 101.48 36.09
N GLU A 259 -54.75 100.27 36.63
CA GLU A 259 -55.53 99.95 37.83
C GLU A 259 -55.07 100.77 39.05
N SER A 260 -53.76 100.98 39.22
CA SER A 260 -53.24 101.85 40.30
C SER A 260 -53.61 103.32 40.10
N LEU A 261 -53.61 103.82 38.86
CA LEU A 261 -54.01 105.18 38.54
C LEU A 261 -55.52 105.36 38.71
N GLN A 262 -56.32 104.36 38.35
CA GLN A 262 -57.75 104.30 38.65
C GLN A 262 -57.98 104.32 40.15
N LYS A 263 -57.27 103.48 40.92
CA LYS A 263 -57.35 103.46 42.38
C LYS A 263 -56.90 104.77 43.01
N ASN A 264 -55.87 105.43 42.48
CA ASN A 264 -55.46 106.77 42.94
C ASN A 264 -56.52 107.83 42.63
N ASN A 265 -57.18 107.76 41.47
CA ASN A 265 -58.34 108.59 41.15
C ASN A 265 -59.52 108.29 42.09
N GLU A 266 -59.82 107.02 42.36
CA GLU A 266 -60.83 106.60 43.34
C GLU A 266 -60.45 107.03 44.76
N THR A 267 -59.17 107.04 45.12
CA THR A 267 -58.66 107.51 46.42
C THR A 267 -58.75 109.02 46.52
N LEU A 268 -58.52 109.77 45.44
CA LEU A 268 -58.82 111.22 45.35
C LEU A 268 -60.32 111.48 45.49
N ILE A 269 -61.15 110.61 44.92
CA ILE A 269 -62.62 110.63 45.07
C ILE A 269 -63.02 110.24 46.52
N GLN A 270 -62.33 109.33 47.19
CA GLN A 270 -62.55 108.90 48.58
C GLN A 270 -61.97 109.85 49.64
N MET A 271 -60.90 110.58 49.34
CA MET A 271 -60.42 111.71 50.17
C MET A 271 -61.43 112.85 50.18
N LEU A 272 -62.28 112.95 49.17
CA LEU A 272 -63.46 113.82 49.16
C LEU A 272 -64.67 113.22 49.89
N SER A 273 -64.63 111.97 50.36
CA SER A 273 -65.84 111.26 50.81
C SER A 273 -65.70 110.21 51.92
N THR A 274 -64.68 110.26 52.79
CA THR A 274 -64.61 109.36 53.96
C THR A 274 -64.81 110.06 55.31
N ARG A 275 -66.02 109.86 55.85
CA ARG A 275 -66.32 109.76 57.29
C ARG A 275 -66.67 108.29 57.55
N ASP A 276 -66.00 107.72 58.56
CA ASP A 276 -66.41 106.62 59.44
C ASP A 276 -66.39 105.12 59.02
N THR A 277 -65.55 104.38 59.79
CA THR A 277 -65.76 103.08 60.51
C THR A 277 -65.53 101.68 59.87
N THR A 278 -64.48 100.99 60.38
CA THR A 278 -64.34 99.61 60.99
C THR A 278 -65.22 98.43 60.49
N THR A 279 -64.84 97.14 60.32
CA THR A 279 -63.84 96.20 60.94
C THR A 279 -63.87 94.79 60.27
N ALA A 280 -62.72 94.08 60.18
CA ALA A 280 -62.39 92.60 60.30
C ALA A 280 -63.15 91.49 59.49
N THR A 281 -62.64 90.32 59.03
CA THR A 281 -61.57 89.33 59.42
C THR A 281 -61.21 88.33 58.26
N ASP A 282 -59.94 87.85 58.22
CA ASP A 282 -59.36 86.48 57.98
C ASP A 282 -59.67 85.63 56.70
N SER A 283 -58.84 84.73 56.10
CA SER A 283 -57.47 84.18 56.28
C SER A 283 -57.09 83.17 55.13
N ASN A 284 -55.79 82.98 54.85
CA ASN A 284 -55.02 81.81 54.28
C ASN A 284 -55.33 81.23 52.87
N ASP A 285 -54.42 80.64 52.06
CA ASP A 285 -52.97 80.37 52.11
C ASP A 285 -52.45 79.87 50.71
N ASN A 286 -51.15 80.12 50.44
CA ASN A 286 -50.12 79.45 49.60
C ASN A 286 -50.42 78.80 48.22
N CYS A 287 -49.69 79.01 47.10
CA CYS A 287 -48.26 79.27 46.74
C CYS A 287 -47.43 78.01 46.34
N HIS A 288 -46.61 78.21 45.28
CA HIS A 288 -45.46 77.45 44.74
C HIS A 288 -45.73 76.35 43.67
N GLN A 289 -45.30 76.54 42.40
CA GLN A 289 -43.93 76.35 41.83
C GLN A 289 -43.58 74.85 41.67
N ASN A 290 -42.89 74.32 40.64
CA ASN A 290 -42.01 74.88 39.60
C ASN A 290 -41.84 73.85 38.45
N TYR A 291 -41.27 74.37 37.36
CA TYR A 291 -40.84 73.75 36.10
C TYR A 291 -39.62 72.81 36.17
N SER A 292 -39.41 72.12 35.02
CA SER A 292 -38.13 71.72 34.36
C SER A 292 -37.45 70.40 34.80
N SER A 293 -36.83 69.56 33.96
CA SER A 293 -36.49 69.58 32.52
C SER A 293 -36.02 68.20 31.98
N GLU A 294 -36.04 68.07 30.63
CA GLU A 294 -35.05 67.44 29.70
C GLU A 294 -34.67 65.94 29.78
N LEU A 295 -34.21 65.23 28.73
CA LEU A 295 -34.36 65.17 27.25
C LEU A 295 -33.49 63.97 26.76
N LEU A 296 -33.80 63.44 25.58
CA LEU A 296 -33.27 62.29 24.80
C LEU A 296 -31.73 62.14 24.59
N SER A 297 -31.29 60.90 24.24
CA SER A 297 -30.54 60.62 22.99
C SER A 297 -30.44 59.11 22.62
N LEU A 298 -30.08 58.83 21.36
CA LEU A 298 -30.45 57.73 20.44
C LEU A 298 -29.45 56.56 20.25
N MET A 299 -29.95 55.53 19.54
CA MET A 299 -29.40 54.32 18.89
C MET A 299 -28.06 54.53 18.12
N SER A 300 -27.14 53.58 17.87
CA SER A 300 -27.23 52.29 17.15
C SER A 300 -25.82 51.65 16.96
N ALA A 301 -25.69 50.31 16.81
CA ALA A 301 -24.80 49.62 15.84
C ALA A 301 -24.60 48.09 16.10
N GLY A 302 -24.99 47.25 15.14
CA GLY A 302 -24.08 46.29 14.45
C GLY A 302 -23.79 44.90 15.04
N GLU A 303 -24.44 43.87 14.48
CA GLU A 303 -24.18 42.44 14.62
C GLU A 303 -22.84 41.98 13.98
N LYS A 304 -22.20 40.95 14.56
CA LYS A 304 -21.18 40.11 13.90
C LYS A 304 -21.37 38.64 14.27
N SER A 305 -21.51 37.79 13.25
CA SER A 305 -21.51 36.32 13.30
C SER A 305 -20.14 35.75 13.71
N PRO A 306 -20.06 34.59 14.41
CA PRO A 306 -18.80 33.94 14.71
C PRO A 306 -18.35 33.02 13.57
N GLN A 307 -17.16 33.28 13.05
CA GLN A 307 -16.44 32.36 12.17
C GLN A 307 -15.84 31.22 13.00
N ILE A 308 -16.13 29.98 12.58
CA ILE A 308 -15.54 28.76 13.13
C ILE A 308 -14.29 28.46 12.31
N GLU A 309 -13.12 28.88 12.80
CA GLU A 309 -11.82 28.35 12.37
C GLU A 309 -11.37 27.28 13.36
N GLY A 310 -11.59 26.02 12.99
CA GLY A 310 -11.04 24.87 13.71
C GLY A 310 -9.61 24.60 13.24
N THR A 311 -8.63 25.25 13.85
CA THR A 311 -7.22 24.87 13.74
C THR A 311 -6.98 23.59 14.55
N ILE A 312 -6.76 22.45 13.90
CA ILE A 312 -6.26 21.26 14.60
C ILE A 312 -4.77 21.44 14.80
N SER A 313 -4.41 21.73 16.05
CA SER A 313 -3.05 21.75 16.58
C SER A 313 -2.39 20.38 16.51
N GLY A 314 -1.19 20.33 15.92
CA GLY A 314 -0.30 19.18 15.96
C GLY A 314 0.72 19.22 14.83
N ASP A 315 1.58 20.23 14.79
CA ASP A 315 2.70 20.28 13.85
C ASP A 315 3.68 19.14 14.15
N ILE A 316 3.45 17.98 13.56
CA ILE A 316 4.50 17.00 13.33
C ILE A 316 5.40 17.63 12.28
N THR A 317 6.59 18.08 12.68
CA THR A 317 7.62 18.51 11.73
C THR A 317 8.09 17.30 10.94
N ILE A 318 7.43 17.01 9.82
CA ILE A 318 7.82 15.94 8.90
C ILE A 318 9.08 16.40 8.16
N THR A 319 10.20 15.76 8.44
CA THR A 319 11.47 16.03 7.74
C THR A 319 11.51 15.17 6.48
N THR A 320 11.45 15.80 5.30
CA THR A 320 11.46 15.13 3.98
C THR A 320 12.29 15.94 3.00
N SER A 321 12.88 15.31 1.97
CA SER A 321 13.60 16.07 0.94
C SER A 321 12.64 16.95 0.13
N MET A 322 13.18 18.00 -0.48
CA MET A 322 12.39 18.87 -1.35
C MET A 322 11.82 18.09 -2.54
N GLU A 323 12.60 17.16 -3.08
CA GLU A 323 12.23 16.31 -4.21
C GLU A 323 11.11 15.33 -3.84
N ASN A 324 11.17 14.70 -2.66
CA ASN A 324 10.07 13.83 -2.20
C ASN A 324 8.79 14.63 -1.95
N LYS A 325 8.90 15.83 -1.35
CA LYS A 325 7.75 16.72 -1.20
C LYS A 325 7.13 17.09 -2.55
N GLN A 326 7.96 17.44 -3.54
CA GLN A 326 7.48 17.76 -4.90
C GLN A 326 6.79 16.57 -5.56
N LEU A 327 7.30 15.34 -5.37
CA LEU A 327 6.63 14.12 -5.82
C LEU A 327 5.23 13.98 -5.20
N VAL A 328 5.12 14.12 -3.88
CA VAL A 328 3.83 13.99 -3.19
C VAL A 328 2.86 15.11 -3.58
N ASP A 329 3.33 16.36 -3.65
CA ASP A 329 2.54 17.50 -4.13
C ASP A 329 2.05 17.25 -5.57
N ALA A 330 2.90 16.68 -6.43
CA ALA A 330 2.57 16.32 -7.80
C ALA A 330 1.48 15.24 -7.90
N LEU A 331 1.45 14.27 -6.98
CA LEU A 331 0.39 13.25 -6.87
C LEU A 331 -0.94 13.86 -6.39
N ILE A 332 -0.88 14.78 -5.42
CA ILE A 332 -2.05 15.49 -4.89
C ILE A 332 -2.67 16.39 -5.96
N ASN A 333 -1.86 17.21 -6.62
CA ASN A 333 -2.30 18.15 -7.65
C ASN A 333 -2.89 17.45 -8.88
N ARG A 334 -2.52 16.19 -9.13
CA ARG A 334 -3.11 15.34 -10.19
C ARG A 334 -4.32 14.55 -9.72
N HIS A 335 -4.80 14.77 -8.49
CA HIS A 335 -5.90 14.03 -7.87
C HIS A 335 -5.68 12.51 -7.76
N GLN A 336 -4.43 12.05 -7.85
CA GLN A 336 -4.03 10.65 -7.71
C GLN A 336 -3.80 10.27 -6.25
N LEU A 337 -3.65 11.26 -5.36
CA LEU A 337 -3.47 11.08 -3.93
C LEU A 337 -4.33 12.08 -3.15
N SER A 338 -5.18 11.59 -2.25
CA SER A 338 -6.14 12.41 -1.50
C SER A 338 -6.28 12.00 -0.03
N ASN A 339 -5.97 10.74 0.30
CA ASN A 339 -6.07 10.25 1.68
C ASN A 339 -4.96 10.87 2.56
N ARG A 340 -5.36 11.59 3.63
CA ARG A 340 -4.43 12.29 4.52
C ARG A 340 -3.44 11.36 5.23
N ARG A 341 -3.84 10.15 5.62
CA ARG A 341 -2.94 9.18 6.28
C ARG A 341 -1.87 8.69 5.31
N VAL A 342 -2.25 8.42 4.07
CA VAL A 342 -1.31 8.03 3.01
C VAL A 342 -0.36 9.17 2.65
N ILE A 343 -0.88 10.39 2.49
CA ILE A 343 -0.06 11.59 2.24
C ILE A 343 0.99 11.75 3.34
N THR A 344 0.57 11.63 4.60
CA THR A 344 1.47 11.74 5.76
C THR A 344 2.55 10.66 5.74
N ALA A 345 2.20 9.41 5.41
CA ALA A 345 3.14 8.31 5.31
C ALA A 345 4.18 8.53 4.20
N MET A 346 3.75 8.89 2.99
CA MET A 346 4.63 9.14 1.85
C MET A 346 5.52 10.39 2.03
N LEU A 347 5.05 11.40 2.76
CA LEU A 347 5.91 12.54 3.14
C LEU A 347 6.95 12.12 4.19
N SER A 348 6.57 11.27 5.15
CA SER A 348 7.44 10.85 6.25
C SER A 348 8.50 9.84 5.83
N ILE A 349 8.26 9.10 4.75
CA ILE A 349 9.17 8.10 4.21
C ILE A 349 9.61 8.57 2.82
N ASP A 350 10.82 9.10 2.74
CA ASP A 350 11.43 9.57 1.50
C ASP A 350 11.77 8.41 0.56
N ARG A 351 11.08 8.38 -0.58
CA ARG A 351 11.24 7.36 -1.62
C ARG A 351 12.66 7.29 -2.19
N GLY A 352 13.33 8.43 -2.33
CA GLY A 352 14.66 8.50 -2.94
C GLY A 352 15.76 7.83 -2.11
N LEU A 353 15.54 7.66 -0.80
CA LEU A 353 16.49 6.96 0.08
C LEU A 353 16.46 5.44 -0.15
N PHE A 354 15.27 4.87 -0.35
CA PHE A 354 15.12 3.43 -0.61
C PHE A 354 15.49 3.06 -2.05
N ALA A 355 15.36 4.01 -2.96
CA ALA A 355 15.58 3.79 -4.38
C ALA A 355 16.40 4.94 -5.02
N PRO A 356 17.72 5.08 -4.74
CA PRO A 356 18.52 6.23 -5.18
C PRO A 356 18.87 6.21 -6.68
N SER A 357 18.36 7.17 -7.46
CA SER A 357 18.78 7.50 -8.84
C SER A 357 18.28 8.89 -9.28
N ALA A 358 18.67 9.32 -10.49
CA ALA A 358 18.19 10.57 -11.10
C ALA A 358 16.67 10.64 -11.31
N VAL A 359 15.96 9.50 -11.30
CA VAL A 359 14.51 9.41 -11.57
C VAL A 359 13.71 8.89 -10.37
N SER A 360 14.29 8.89 -9.16
CA SER A 360 13.64 8.36 -7.94
C SER A 360 12.26 8.95 -7.67
N TYR A 361 12.07 10.21 -8.08
CA TYR A 361 10.88 11.02 -7.84
C TYR A 361 9.98 11.17 -9.08
N ALA A 362 10.24 10.39 -10.13
CA ALA A 362 9.43 10.42 -11.33
C ALA A 362 8.14 9.60 -11.15
N LEU A 363 6.99 10.18 -11.50
CA LEU A 363 5.66 9.63 -11.17
C LEU A 363 5.39 8.23 -11.74
N HIS A 364 5.68 8.04 -13.03
CA HIS A 364 5.26 6.87 -13.82
C HIS A 364 6.40 5.91 -14.17
N HIS A 365 7.61 6.10 -13.63
CA HIS A 365 8.76 5.29 -14.00
C HIS A 365 8.90 4.04 -13.13
N ILE A 366 8.89 2.87 -13.78
CA ILE A 366 9.42 1.63 -13.20
C ILE A 366 10.93 1.74 -13.19
N ARG A 367 11.57 1.33 -12.09
CA ARG A 367 13.01 1.52 -11.90
C ARG A 367 13.67 0.25 -11.41
N SER A 368 14.73 -0.18 -12.09
CA SER A 368 15.54 -1.29 -11.60
C SER A 368 16.20 -0.91 -10.28
N VAL A 369 16.19 -1.86 -9.33
CA VAL A 369 16.89 -1.78 -8.05
C VAL A 369 18.08 -2.75 -8.02
N GLY A 370 18.46 -3.29 -9.19
CA GLY A 370 19.46 -4.34 -9.34
C GLY A 370 18.87 -5.76 -9.23
N TYR A 371 19.70 -6.77 -9.48
CA TYR A 371 19.38 -8.19 -9.25
C TYR A 371 18.14 -8.72 -10.00
N GLY A 372 17.75 -8.07 -11.11
CA GLY A 372 16.52 -8.40 -11.85
C GLY A 372 15.23 -7.88 -11.23
N ALA A 373 15.31 -7.13 -10.12
CA ALA A 373 14.17 -6.54 -9.42
C ALA A 373 13.94 -5.07 -9.81
N HIS A 374 12.70 -4.62 -9.65
CA HIS A 374 12.27 -3.26 -9.96
C HIS A 374 11.34 -2.72 -8.87
N THR A 375 11.43 -1.42 -8.57
CA THR A 375 10.39 -0.71 -7.81
C THR A 375 9.29 -0.25 -8.78
N GLY A 376 8.03 -0.36 -8.33
CA GLY A 376 6.88 0.13 -9.07
C GLY A 376 6.86 1.66 -9.18
N PRO A 377 6.02 2.24 -10.07
CA PRO A 377 5.86 3.67 -10.18
C PRO A 377 5.29 4.29 -8.89
N ALA A 378 5.65 5.55 -8.59
CA ALA A 378 5.12 6.24 -7.41
C ALA A 378 3.58 6.39 -7.45
N THR A 379 2.99 6.49 -8.65
CA THR A 379 1.53 6.49 -8.81
C THR A 379 0.88 5.17 -8.40
N TYR A 380 1.53 4.04 -8.69
CA TYR A 380 1.04 2.72 -8.32
C TYR A 380 1.10 2.54 -6.79
N GLU A 381 2.23 2.89 -6.18
CA GLU A 381 2.41 2.79 -4.73
C GLU A 381 1.44 3.69 -3.96
N ALA A 382 1.19 4.92 -4.45
CA ALA A 382 0.20 5.81 -3.87
C ALA A 382 -1.22 5.25 -3.96
N ALA A 383 -1.61 4.72 -5.13
CA ALA A 383 -2.92 4.11 -5.33
C ALA A 383 -3.09 2.87 -4.43
N LEU A 384 -2.07 2.03 -4.36
CA LEU A 384 -2.05 0.85 -3.49
C LEU A 384 -2.17 1.23 -2.02
N LEU A 385 -1.36 2.16 -1.52
CA LEU A 385 -1.44 2.59 -0.12
C LEU A 385 -2.82 3.16 0.22
N GLN A 386 -3.45 3.91 -0.69
CA GLN A 386 -4.84 4.37 -0.52
C GLN A 386 -5.83 3.22 -0.47
N PHE A 387 -5.66 2.21 -1.33
CA PHE A 387 -6.49 1.01 -1.30
C PHE A 387 -6.34 0.21 -0.01
N LEU A 388 -5.11 0.11 0.52
CA LEU A 388 -4.83 -0.61 1.76
C LEU A 388 -5.22 0.18 3.01
N GLU A 389 -5.31 1.51 2.94
CA GLU A 389 -5.49 2.39 4.09
C GLU A 389 -6.66 2.01 5.04
N PRO A 390 -7.85 1.63 4.55
CA PRO A 390 -8.96 1.19 5.41
C PRO A 390 -8.66 -0.07 6.21
N HIS A 391 -7.69 -0.88 5.77
CA HIS A 391 -7.27 -2.13 6.41
C HIS A 391 -6.05 -1.97 7.31
N LEU A 392 -5.33 -0.86 7.19
CA LEU A 392 -4.17 -0.54 8.00
C LEU A 392 -4.60 0.14 9.30
N THR A 393 -5.16 -0.63 10.23
CA THR A 393 -5.58 -0.12 11.54
C THR A 393 -4.40 0.00 12.51
N PRO A 394 -4.45 0.92 13.50
CA PRO A 394 -3.48 0.92 14.58
C PRO A 394 -3.42 -0.46 15.24
N SER A 395 -2.22 -1.02 15.40
CA SER A 395 -1.95 -2.38 15.91
C SER A 395 -2.17 -3.56 14.94
N CYS A 396 -2.52 -3.33 13.67
CA CYS A 396 -2.59 -4.42 12.71
C CYS A 396 -1.21 -5.05 12.45
N LYS A 397 -1.24 -6.35 12.13
CA LYS A 397 -0.07 -7.11 11.72
C LYS A 397 -0.13 -7.36 10.22
N VAL A 398 0.86 -6.83 9.51
CA VAL A 398 0.95 -6.87 8.05
C VAL A 398 2.14 -7.72 7.62
N LEU A 399 1.92 -8.57 6.62
CA LEU A 399 2.98 -9.28 5.91
C LEU A 399 3.12 -8.68 4.51
N ASP A 400 4.33 -8.32 4.15
CA ASP A 400 4.71 -7.74 2.87
C ASP A 400 5.63 -8.73 2.13
N ILE A 401 5.11 -9.33 1.06
CA ILE A 401 5.80 -10.38 0.30
C ILE A 401 6.44 -9.78 -0.94
N GLY A 402 7.76 -9.95 -1.06
CA GLY A 402 8.56 -9.30 -2.09
C GLY A 402 8.85 -7.84 -1.76
N SER A 403 9.18 -7.57 -0.49
CA SER A 403 9.33 -6.20 0.05
C SER A 403 10.41 -5.36 -0.66
N GLY A 404 11.29 -5.99 -1.45
CA GLY A 404 12.27 -5.30 -2.28
C GLY A 404 13.18 -4.37 -1.48
N THR A 405 13.18 -3.09 -1.85
CA THR A 405 13.97 -2.07 -1.14
C THR A 405 13.42 -1.72 0.23
N GLY A 406 12.19 -2.11 0.57
CA GLY A 406 11.52 -1.86 1.85
C GLY A 406 10.72 -0.56 1.91
N TYR A 407 10.54 0.16 0.79
CA TYR A 407 9.84 1.44 0.77
C TYR A 407 8.36 1.32 1.21
N LEU A 408 7.59 0.43 0.56
CA LEU A 408 6.18 0.20 0.92
C LEU A 408 6.07 -0.36 2.34
N THR A 409 6.95 -1.28 2.71
CA THR A 409 7.04 -1.81 4.09
C THR A 409 7.19 -0.69 5.12
N ALA A 410 8.05 0.30 4.87
CA ALA A 410 8.26 1.46 5.74
C ALA A 410 7.06 2.42 5.77
N CYS A 411 6.43 2.68 4.62
CA CYS A 411 5.20 3.46 4.54
C CYS A 411 4.06 2.80 5.36
N ILE A 412 3.86 1.49 5.19
CA ILE A 412 2.87 0.73 5.95
C ILE A 412 3.21 0.75 7.44
N ALA A 413 4.48 0.55 7.81
CA ALA A 413 4.93 0.62 9.20
C ALA A 413 4.60 1.97 9.87
N SER A 414 4.77 3.07 9.13
CA SER A 414 4.35 4.40 9.58
C SER A 414 2.83 4.49 9.79
N MET A 415 2.03 3.89 8.91
CA MET A 415 0.56 3.94 8.96
C MET A 415 -0.07 3.10 10.07
N VAL A 416 0.51 1.93 10.41
CA VAL A 416 0.01 1.04 11.48
C VAL A 416 0.42 1.49 12.88
N GLY A 417 1.41 2.39 12.94
CA GLY A 417 1.88 3.05 14.16
C GLY A 417 2.65 2.15 15.12
N PRO A 418 3.05 2.68 16.29
CA PRO A 418 4.00 2.04 17.21
C PRO A 418 3.52 0.73 17.84
N LYS A 419 2.21 0.46 17.79
CA LYS A 419 1.60 -0.77 18.30
C LYS A 419 1.40 -1.83 17.21
N GLY A 420 1.57 -1.46 15.94
CA GLY A 420 1.46 -2.37 14.82
C GLY A 420 2.73 -3.19 14.60
N ARG A 421 2.67 -4.06 13.61
CA ARG A 421 3.84 -4.83 13.17
C ARG A 421 3.76 -5.08 11.67
N VAL A 422 4.85 -4.83 10.97
CA VAL A 422 4.98 -5.03 9.52
C VAL A 422 6.21 -5.88 9.27
N ILE A 423 6.00 -7.01 8.63
CA ILE A 423 7.03 -8.00 8.33
C ILE A 423 7.22 -8.05 6.82
N GLY A 424 8.39 -7.65 6.34
CA GLY A 424 8.81 -7.83 4.94
C GLY A 424 9.51 -9.18 4.76
N VAL A 425 9.21 -9.89 3.68
CA VAL A 425 9.93 -11.09 3.23
C VAL A 425 10.45 -10.86 1.83
N GLU A 426 11.77 -10.92 1.67
CA GLU A 426 12.47 -10.70 0.40
C GLU A 426 13.48 -11.83 0.17
N HIS A 427 13.57 -12.33 -1.07
CA HIS A 427 14.40 -13.49 -1.39
C HIS A 427 15.80 -13.14 -1.90
N ILE A 428 16.04 -11.87 -2.29
CA ILE A 428 17.34 -11.37 -2.74
C ILE A 428 18.11 -10.83 -1.52
N PRO A 429 19.21 -11.49 -1.09
CA PRO A 429 19.95 -11.09 0.11
C PRO A 429 20.43 -9.63 0.10
N GLN A 430 20.80 -9.12 -1.08
CA GLN A 430 21.31 -7.76 -1.24
C GLN A 430 20.21 -6.71 -1.03
N LEU A 431 18.96 -6.99 -1.42
CA LEU A 431 17.82 -6.10 -1.19
C LEU A 431 17.40 -6.12 0.29
N VAL A 432 17.45 -7.30 0.94
CA VAL A 432 17.28 -7.40 2.40
C VAL A 432 18.31 -6.55 3.14
N GLN A 433 19.58 -6.66 2.76
CA GLN A 433 20.64 -5.86 3.36
C GLN A 433 20.42 -4.36 3.13
N GLN A 434 20.17 -3.95 1.89
CA GLN A 434 19.93 -2.55 1.53
C GLN A 434 18.74 -1.95 2.29
N SER A 435 17.64 -2.70 2.39
CA SER A 435 16.42 -2.24 3.06
C SER A 435 16.63 -2.03 4.57
N ILE A 436 17.35 -2.95 5.22
CA ILE A 436 17.74 -2.84 6.63
C ILE A 436 18.68 -1.64 6.83
N GLU A 437 19.73 -1.51 6.02
CA GLU A 437 20.70 -0.41 6.12
C GLU A 437 20.03 0.97 5.93
N THR A 438 19.14 1.07 4.95
CA THR A 438 18.40 2.31 4.67
C THR A 438 17.48 2.67 5.83
N THR A 439 16.73 1.69 6.34
CA THR A 439 15.81 1.87 7.45
C THR A 439 16.55 2.23 8.73
N ASP A 440 17.65 1.54 9.05
CA ASP A 440 18.47 1.78 10.24
C ASP A 440 19.06 3.20 10.25
N LYS A 441 19.57 3.62 9.09
CA LYS A 441 20.26 4.89 8.94
C LYS A 441 19.31 6.08 8.97
N HIS A 442 18.15 5.97 8.32
CA HIS A 442 17.26 7.10 8.07
C HIS A 442 15.98 7.09 8.89
N TYR A 443 15.55 5.92 9.37
CA TYR A 443 14.30 5.73 10.11
C TYR A 443 14.49 4.85 11.36
N PRO A 444 15.45 5.18 12.26
CA PRO A 444 15.78 4.35 13.42
C PRO A 444 14.57 4.09 14.34
N GLN A 445 13.56 4.96 14.35
CA GLN A 445 12.31 4.78 15.08
C GLN A 445 11.51 3.55 14.64
N LEU A 446 11.57 3.17 13.36
CA LEU A 446 10.82 2.01 12.82
C LEU A 446 11.42 0.68 13.32
N LYS A 447 12.75 0.63 13.44
CA LYS A 447 13.46 -0.51 14.04
C LYS A 447 13.45 -0.48 15.56
N GLY A 448 13.69 0.67 16.16
CA GLY A 448 13.76 0.83 17.62
C GLY A 448 12.44 0.49 18.33
N SER A 449 11.31 0.78 17.69
CA SER A 449 9.98 0.33 18.13
C SER A 449 9.70 -1.15 17.82
N GLY A 450 10.50 -1.75 16.94
CA GLY A 450 10.29 -3.08 16.39
C GLY A 450 9.14 -3.16 15.39
N VAL A 451 8.44 -2.07 15.09
CA VAL A 451 7.25 -2.08 14.21
C VAL A 451 7.59 -2.70 12.85
N MET A 452 8.78 -2.43 12.31
CA MET A 452 9.21 -2.95 11.03
C MET A 452 10.32 -4.01 11.20
N LYS A 453 10.18 -5.13 10.50
CA LYS A 453 11.24 -6.13 10.33
C LYS A 453 11.26 -6.64 8.90
N ILE A 454 12.44 -6.94 8.37
CA ILE A 454 12.61 -7.55 7.05
C ILE A 454 13.42 -8.84 7.22
N TYR A 455 12.97 -9.91 6.58
CA TYR A 455 13.58 -11.24 6.62
C TYR A 455 13.99 -11.70 5.22
N LEU A 456 15.15 -12.35 5.15
CA LEU A 456 15.55 -13.12 3.99
C LEU A 456 14.74 -14.42 3.95
N GLY A 457 13.99 -14.64 2.87
CA GLY A 457 13.22 -15.86 2.72
C GLY A 457 12.40 -15.94 1.44
N ASP A 458 11.88 -17.14 1.17
CA ASP A 458 10.96 -17.36 0.06
C ASP A 458 9.54 -16.97 0.46
N GLY A 459 9.08 -15.85 -0.09
CA GLY A 459 7.77 -15.28 0.18
C GLY A 459 6.57 -16.21 -0.07
N ARG A 460 6.73 -17.26 -0.89
CA ARG A 460 5.68 -18.28 -1.12
C ARG A 460 5.33 -19.06 0.15
N PHE A 461 6.24 -19.07 1.13
CA PHE A 461 6.05 -19.71 2.43
C PHE A 461 5.58 -18.74 3.52
N GLY A 462 5.51 -17.44 3.22
CA GLY A 462 5.22 -16.40 4.19
C GLY A 462 6.24 -16.35 5.33
N HIS A 463 5.78 -15.96 6.51
CA HIS A 463 6.58 -15.93 7.74
C HIS A 463 5.72 -16.33 8.94
N SER A 464 5.50 -17.64 9.10
CA SER A 464 4.52 -18.16 10.06
C SER A 464 4.85 -17.87 11.52
N SER A 465 6.14 -17.70 11.87
CA SER A 465 6.61 -17.43 13.24
C SER A 465 6.08 -16.13 13.83
N GLU A 466 5.77 -15.13 13.01
CA GLU A 466 5.13 -13.90 13.47
C GLU A 466 3.66 -13.80 13.06
N GLY A 467 3.07 -14.82 12.43
CA GLY A 467 1.64 -14.85 12.15
C GLY A 467 0.78 -14.96 13.43
N PRO A 468 -0.56 -15.02 13.30
CA PRO A 468 -1.31 -14.75 12.07
C PRO A 468 -1.33 -13.27 11.70
N TYR A 469 -1.52 -12.98 10.42
CA TYR A 469 -1.56 -11.65 9.83
C TYR A 469 -2.98 -11.23 9.54
N ASP A 470 -3.18 -9.92 9.48
CA ASP A 470 -4.48 -9.37 9.15
C ASP A 470 -4.57 -8.59 7.86
N LEU A 471 -3.40 -8.23 7.34
CA LEU A 471 -3.22 -7.98 5.93
C LEU A 471 -1.97 -8.71 5.45
N ILE A 472 -2.05 -9.36 4.30
CA ILE A 472 -0.90 -9.85 3.56
C ILE A 472 -0.97 -9.19 2.20
N PHE A 473 0.08 -8.49 1.81
CA PHE A 473 0.20 -7.96 0.46
C PHE A 473 1.33 -8.67 -0.27
N ILE A 474 1.10 -8.99 -1.54
CA ILE A 474 2.05 -9.66 -2.41
C ILE A 474 2.39 -8.68 -3.53
N GLU A 475 3.62 -8.16 -3.53
CA GLU A 475 4.08 -7.20 -4.54
C GLU A 475 4.32 -7.84 -5.92
N PRO A 476 5.00 -8.99 -6.03
CA PRO A 476 5.28 -9.59 -7.33
C PRO A 476 4.02 -10.13 -7.99
N LEU A 477 3.95 -10.00 -9.31
CA LEU A 477 2.94 -10.68 -10.13
C LEU A 477 2.96 -12.18 -9.84
N THR A 478 1.81 -12.73 -9.43
CA THR A 478 1.67 -14.16 -9.18
C THR A 478 0.56 -14.77 -10.04
N ARG A 479 0.67 -16.08 -10.30
CA ARG A 479 -0.39 -16.83 -11.01
C ARG A 479 -1.54 -17.25 -10.10
N ARG A 480 -1.25 -17.42 -8.81
CA ARG A 480 -2.20 -17.83 -7.78
C ARG A 480 -1.67 -17.50 -6.39
N VAL A 481 -2.56 -17.31 -5.43
CA VAL A 481 -2.19 -17.15 -4.02
C VAL A 481 -1.71 -18.49 -3.46
N PRO A 482 -0.49 -18.58 -2.89
CA PRO A 482 -0.06 -19.78 -2.16
C PRO A 482 -0.94 -20.05 -0.94
N GLN A 483 -1.40 -21.30 -0.78
CA GLN A 483 -2.22 -21.71 0.36
C GLN A 483 -1.55 -21.40 1.71
N LYS A 484 -0.22 -21.48 1.78
CA LYS A 484 0.54 -21.16 2.99
C LYS A 484 0.34 -19.72 3.48
N LEU A 485 0.05 -18.77 2.59
CA LEU A 485 -0.26 -17.39 2.96
C LEU A 485 -1.69 -17.28 3.47
N VAL A 486 -2.64 -17.99 2.85
CA VAL A 486 -4.04 -18.09 3.33
C VAL A 486 -4.10 -18.68 4.73
N ASP A 487 -3.29 -19.70 5.01
CA ASP A 487 -3.21 -20.35 6.32
C ASP A 487 -2.73 -19.38 7.41
N GLN A 488 -1.87 -18.43 7.04
CA GLN A 488 -1.32 -17.41 7.93
C GLN A 488 -2.24 -16.20 8.13
N LEU A 489 -3.38 -16.11 7.43
CA LEU A 489 -4.39 -15.09 7.72
C LEU A 489 -5.18 -15.41 8.98
N ARG A 490 -5.45 -14.38 9.79
CA ARG A 490 -6.50 -14.43 10.83
C ARG A 490 -7.89 -14.43 10.21
N ALA A 491 -8.89 -14.83 11.00
CA ALA A 491 -10.29 -14.61 10.64
C ALA A 491 -10.56 -13.11 10.44
N GLY A 492 -11.18 -12.75 9.32
CA GLY A 492 -11.37 -11.37 8.84
C GLY A 492 -10.14 -10.77 8.16
N GLY A 493 -9.01 -11.49 8.10
CA GLY A 493 -7.78 -11.06 7.45
C GLY A 493 -7.88 -11.10 5.93
N ARG A 494 -7.04 -10.28 5.27
CA ARG A 494 -7.09 -10.05 3.84
C ARG A 494 -5.76 -10.32 3.14
N ILE A 495 -5.79 -10.91 1.94
CA ILE A 495 -4.66 -10.93 0.99
C ILE A 495 -4.97 -9.99 -0.16
N VAL A 496 -4.04 -9.09 -0.49
CA VAL A 496 -4.11 -8.24 -1.68
C VAL A 496 -2.96 -8.62 -2.61
N VAL A 497 -3.23 -8.80 -3.90
CA VAL A 497 -2.24 -9.40 -4.81
C VAL A 497 -2.54 -9.09 -6.29
N PRO A 498 -1.54 -8.72 -7.09
CA PRO A 498 -1.68 -8.70 -8.54
C PRO A 498 -1.63 -10.14 -9.09
N ILE A 499 -2.69 -10.57 -9.77
CA ILE A 499 -2.80 -11.89 -10.40
C ILE A 499 -2.94 -11.75 -11.90
N GLY A 500 -2.10 -12.47 -12.64
CA GLY A 500 -2.13 -12.49 -14.10
C GLY A 500 -1.15 -13.51 -14.69
N ALA A 501 -1.44 -14.00 -15.89
CA ALA A 501 -0.55 -14.90 -16.63
C ALA A 501 0.45 -14.14 -17.51
N ARG A 502 0.09 -12.94 -17.96
CA ARG A 502 0.84 -12.03 -18.82
C ARG A 502 0.47 -10.58 -18.45
N GLU A 503 1.29 -9.60 -18.84
CA GLU A 503 1.10 -8.18 -18.50
C GLU A 503 -0.26 -7.60 -18.89
N LYS A 504 -0.87 -8.10 -19.97
CA LYS A 504 -2.20 -7.66 -20.46
C LYS A 504 -3.39 -8.25 -19.66
N ASP A 505 -3.15 -9.18 -18.74
CA ASP A 505 -4.19 -9.91 -18.00
C ASP A 505 -4.03 -9.78 -16.47
N ILE A 506 -3.41 -8.69 -15.99
CA ILE A 506 -3.17 -8.48 -14.56
C ILE A 506 -4.38 -7.81 -13.90
N ASN A 507 -5.02 -8.52 -12.96
CA ASN A 507 -6.02 -7.93 -12.06
C ASN A 507 -5.42 -7.76 -10.67
N LEU A 508 -5.78 -6.68 -9.97
CA LEU A 508 -5.55 -6.62 -8.52
C LEU A 508 -6.68 -7.42 -7.86
N GLU A 509 -6.35 -8.36 -6.98
CA GLU A 509 -7.33 -9.23 -6.35
C GLU A 509 -7.23 -9.14 -4.83
N LEU A 510 -8.40 -9.20 -4.18
CA LEU A 510 -8.56 -9.21 -2.73
C LEU A 510 -9.17 -10.54 -2.30
N PHE A 511 -8.50 -11.25 -1.40
CA PHE A 511 -9.00 -12.46 -0.77
C PHE A 511 -9.29 -12.17 0.71
N THR A 512 -10.48 -12.49 1.20
CA THR A 512 -10.87 -12.30 2.61
C THR A 512 -11.15 -13.65 3.25
N LYS A 513 -10.48 -13.96 4.37
CA LYS A 513 -10.75 -15.15 5.17
C LYS A 513 -11.90 -14.88 6.12
N GLN A 514 -13.03 -15.52 5.91
CA GLN A 514 -14.23 -15.40 6.74
C GLN A 514 -14.04 -16.07 8.11
N ALA A 515 -14.94 -15.76 9.05
CA ALA A 515 -14.88 -16.32 10.41
C ALA A 515 -15.02 -17.85 10.46
N ASN A 516 -15.74 -18.43 9.50
CA ASN A 516 -15.88 -19.89 9.31
C ASN A 516 -14.67 -20.54 8.63
N GLY A 517 -13.64 -19.77 8.25
CA GLY A 517 -12.44 -20.24 7.57
C GLY A 517 -12.54 -20.26 6.03
N GLU A 518 -13.70 -20.01 5.45
CA GLU A 518 -13.86 -19.89 3.99
C GLU A 518 -13.14 -18.65 3.46
N VAL A 519 -12.69 -18.69 2.21
CA VAL A 519 -11.98 -17.57 1.58
C VAL A 519 -12.81 -17.05 0.43
N VAL A 520 -13.18 -15.77 0.51
CA VAL A 520 -13.90 -15.08 -0.57
C VAL A 520 -12.91 -14.29 -1.40
N ARG A 521 -12.99 -14.45 -2.73
CA ARG A 521 -12.16 -13.77 -3.72
C ARG A 521 -12.94 -12.63 -4.37
N LEU A 522 -12.30 -11.49 -4.49
CA LEU A 522 -12.79 -10.30 -5.18
C LEU A 522 -11.76 -9.86 -6.22
N VAL A 523 -12.20 -9.72 -7.47
CA VAL A 523 -11.36 -9.24 -8.59
C VAL A 523 -11.63 -7.75 -8.77
N LEU A 524 -10.59 -6.93 -8.67
CA LEU A 524 -10.66 -5.49 -8.89
C LEU A 524 -10.25 -5.25 -10.36
N CYS A 525 -11.24 -5.00 -11.21
CA CYS A 525 -11.02 -4.81 -12.66
C CYS A 525 -10.22 -3.52 -12.97
N ASP A 526 -9.75 -3.46 -14.22
CA ASP A 526 -8.76 -2.53 -14.81
C ASP A 526 -8.94 -1.03 -14.52
N ASP A 527 -10.12 -0.58 -14.06
CA ASP A 527 -10.43 0.81 -13.70
C ASP A 527 -10.07 1.18 -12.24
N TRP A 528 -9.45 0.30 -11.45
CA TRP A 528 -9.16 0.59 -10.02
C TRP A 528 -8.19 1.77 -9.81
N LEU A 529 -7.37 2.09 -10.81
CA LEU A 529 -6.50 3.27 -10.80
C LEU A 529 -7.24 4.58 -11.11
N THR A 530 -8.46 4.54 -11.64
CA THR A 530 -9.15 5.72 -12.22
C THR A 530 -10.51 6.06 -11.59
N LYS A 531 -11.18 5.13 -10.86
CA LYS A 531 -12.53 5.38 -10.29
C LYS A 531 -12.56 5.43 -8.75
N LYS A 532 -13.24 6.45 -8.22
CA LYS A 532 -13.40 6.74 -6.78
C LYS A 532 -14.56 5.99 -6.10
N ASP A 533 -15.50 5.43 -6.85
CA ASP A 533 -16.70 4.79 -6.32
C ASP A 533 -16.79 3.34 -6.77
N ILE A 534 -16.40 2.42 -5.88
CA ILE A 534 -16.48 0.98 -6.12
C ILE A 534 -17.75 0.45 -5.46
N ASN A 535 -18.88 0.52 -6.16
CA ASN A 535 -20.08 -0.26 -5.82
C ASN A 535 -19.94 -1.65 -6.44
N LEU A 536 -19.29 -2.58 -5.72
CA LEU A 536 -19.13 -3.97 -6.16
C LEU A 536 -20.31 -4.82 -5.68
N GLU A 537 -21.20 -5.18 -6.60
CA GLU A 537 -22.18 -6.24 -6.39
C GLU A 537 -21.52 -7.60 -6.66
N LEU A 538 -21.57 -8.50 -5.68
CA LEU A 538 -20.92 -9.82 -5.75
C LEU A 538 -21.94 -10.93 -5.56
N PHE A 539 -21.73 -12.04 -6.25
CA PHE A 539 -22.54 -13.25 -6.11
C PHE A 539 -21.61 -14.42 -5.83
N THR A 540 -21.87 -15.18 -4.76
CA THR A 540 -21.10 -16.40 -4.41
C THR A 540 -22.03 -17.60 -4.30
N LYS A 541 -21.51 -18.80 -4.56
CA LYS A 541 -22.25 -20.06 -4.41
C LYS A 541 -21.82 -20.77 -3.14
N GLN A 542 -22.72 -20.91 -2.17
CA GLN A 542 -22.48 -21.62 -0.91
C GLN A 542 -22.31 -23.13 -1.14
N ALA A 543 -21.78 -23.84 -0.14
CA ALA A 543 -21.52 -25.29 -0.20
C ALA A 543 -22.78 -26.13 -0.47
N ASN A 544 -23.97 -25.63 -0.12
CA ASN A 544 -25.27 -26.23 -0.41
C ASN A 544 -25.75 -25.98 -1.86
N GLY A 545 -25.02 -25.19 -2.64
CA GLY A 545 -25.33 -24.83 -4.02
C GLY A 545 -26.14 -23.54 -4.20
N GLU A 546 -26.50 -22.85 -3.13
CA GLU A 546 -27.27 -21.60 -3.14
C GLU A 546 -26.40 -20.42 -3.61
N VAL A 547 -26.89 -19.61 -4.55
CA VAL A 547 -26.21 -18.39 -4.99
C VAL A 547 -26.71 -17.23 -4.14
N VAL A 548 -25.83 -16.66 -3.34
CA VAL A 548 -26.14 -15.56 -2.42
C VAL A 548 -25.50 -14.27 -2.92
N ARG A 549 -26.26 -13.18 -2.82
CA ARG A 549 -25.77 -11.83 -3.09
C ARG A 549 -24.97 -11.35 -1.88
N LEU A 550 -23.75 -10.91 -2.15
CA LEU A 550 -22.88 -10.24 -1.19
C LEU A 550 -22.81 -8.77 -1.56
N VAL A 551 -23.11 -7.92 -0.59
CA VAL A 551 -22.91 -6.48 -0.69
C VAL A 551 -21.62 -6.15 0.05
N LEU A 552 -20.71 -5.46 -0.63
CA LEU A 552 -19.54 -4.87 0.00
C LEU A 552 -19.95 -3.53 0.60
N CYS A 553 -20.04 -3.47 1.92
CA CYS A 553 -20.38 -2.23 2.62
C CYS A 553 -19.21 -1.23 2.56
N ASP A 554 -19.48 0.04 2.88
CA ASP A 554 -18.48 1.12 2.93
C ASP A 554 -17.32 0.83 3.93
N ASP A 555 -17.55 -0.07 4.90
CA ASP A 555 -16.56 -0.59 5.84
C ASP A 555 -15.82 -1.84 5.34
N TRP A 556 -16.00 -2.18 4.07
CA TRP A 556 -15.39 -3.31 3.35
C TRP A 556 -15.67 -4.67 3.97
N ARG A 557 -16.79 -4.80 4.69
CA ARG A 557 -17.34 -6.09 5.09
C ARG A 557 -18.24 -6.61 3.98
N LEU A 558 -18.11 -7.91 3.71
CA LEU A 558 -19.07 -8.62 2.86
C LEU A 558 -20.24 -9.02 3.74
N MET A 559 -21.39 -8.42 3.49
CA MET A 559 -22.65 -8.77 4.13
C MET A 559 -23.48 -9.63 3.17
N GLN A 560 -23.96 -10.76 3.65
CA GLN A 560 -24.96 -11.54 2.93
C GLN A 560 -26.30 -10.81 3.04
N GLU A 561 -26.87 -10.45 1.90
CA GLU A 561 -28.22 -9.87 1.85
C GLU A 561 -29.22 -11.00 1.68
N ASN A 562 -30.07 -11.23 2.69
CA ASN A 562 -31.13 -12.23 2.62
C ASN A 562 -32.33 -11.66 1.87
N THR A 563 -32.40 -11.84 0.55
CA THR A 563 -33.62 -11.56 -0.23
C THR A 563 -34.25 -12.87 -0.70
N PRO A 564 -35.45 -13.24 -0.21
CA PRO A 564 -36.15 -14.45 -0.66
C PRO A 564 -36.80 -14.35 -2.04
N ASP A 565 -36.94 -13.16 -2.62
CA ASP A 565 -37.72 -12.97 -3.85
C ASP A 565 -36.99 -12.00 -4.79
N LEU A 566 -36.49 -12.51 -5.93
CA LEU A 566 -36.34 -11.81 -7.22
C LEU A 566 -35.47 -12.67 -8.18
N LEU A 567 -36.08 -13.72 -8.75
CA LEU A 567 -35.53 -14.46 -9.89
C LEU A 567 -36.59 -14.71 -10.96
N GLU A 568 -37.48 -13.76 -11.20
CA GLU A 568 -38.29 -13.74 -12.42
C GLU A 568 -38.29 -12.31 -12.99
N ASP A 569 -37.98 -12.18 -14.28
CA ASP A 569 -38.25 -11.00 -15.11
C ASP A 569 -37.33 -9.77 -15.18
N ARG A 570 -36.00 -9.93 -15.00
CA ARG A 570 -35.07 -9.08 -15.77
C ARG A 570 -34.01 -9.90 -16.47
N LYS A 571 -34.15 -9.98 -17.80
CA LYS A 571 -33.13 -10.44 -18.75
C LYS A 571 -31.77 -9.83 -18.38
N LEU A 572 -30.87 -10.65 -17.86
CA LEU A 572 -29.43 -10.44 -17.86
C LEU A 572 -28.95 -10.33 -19.31
N GLN A 573 -29.11 -9.15 -19.91
CA GLN A 573 -28.34 -8.79 -21.10
C GLN A 573 -26.93 -8.45 -20.64
N LEU A 574 -26.12 -9.50 -20.50
CA LEU A 574 -24.68 -9.40 -20.51
C LEU A 574 -24.27 -8.66 -21.80
N ARG A 575 -23.75 -7.44 -21.69
CA ARG A 575 -22.99 -6.85 -22.80
C ARG A 575 -21.83 -7.80 -23.09
N SER A 576 -21.69 -8.15 -24.36
CA SER A 576 -20.74 -9.12 -24.91
C SER A 576 -19.33 -8.95 -24.35
N GLY A 577 -18.80 -10.00 -23.71
CA GLY A 577 -17.38 -10.10 -23.35
C GLY A 577 -17.05 -10.92 -22.11
N TRP A 578 -17.99 -11.10 -21.17
CA TRP A 578 -17.66 -11.65 -19.85
C TRP A 578 -18.09 -13.12 -19.71
N LYS A 579 -17.10 -14.00 -19.45
CA LYS A 579 -17.34 -15.37 -18.94
C LYS A 579 -16.94 -15.42 -17.47
N LEU A 580 -17.91 -15.59 -16.58
CA LEU A 580 -17.68 -15.95 -15.19
C LEU A 580 -17.05 -17.37 -15.17
N ARG A 581 -15.72 -17.46 -15.08
CA ARG A 581 -15.05 -18.75 -14.85
C ARG A 581 -14.83 -18.93 -13.35
N LEU A 582 -15.71 -19.71 -12.74
CA LEU A 582 -15.46 -20.32 -11.44
C LEU A 582 -14.39 -21.40 -11.63
N GLY A 583 -13.27 -21.28 -10.92
CA GLY A 583 -12.19 -22.27 -10.92
C GLY A 583 -11.64 -22.41 -9.50
N PHE A 584 -11.66 -23.65 -9.01
CA PHE A 584 -10.94 -24.13 -7.83
C PHE A 584 -9.43 -24.16 -8.06
#